data_AF-A0A836P2V3-F1
#
_entry.id   AF-A0A836P2V3-F1
#
_cell.length_a   1.000
_cell.length_b   1.000
_cell.length_c   1.000
_cell.angle_alpha   90.00
_cell.angle_beta   90.00
_cell.angle_gamma   90.00
#
_symmetry.space_group_name_H-M   'P 1'
#
loop_
_entity.id
_entity.type
_entity.pdbx_description
1 polymer ?
#
loop_
_entity_poly.entity_id
_entity_poly.type
_entity_poly.pdbx_seq_one_letter_code
_entity_poly.pdbx_strand_id
1 'polypeptide(L)'
;FSRNAEDCSAADASSAGAHFNPGGAPHGRAGGGAHHLGDMDNLRADAEGVVHLDMILSGISLGDGAPTDVVGKSLIVHANPDDYRSQPSGNAGARLACGVIRVTQWGTPPSQP
;
A
#
# COMPACT_ATOMS: atom_id res chain seq x y z
N PHE A 1 1.26 1.70 -0.84
CA PHE A 1 0.24 2.72 -0.51
C PHE A 1 0.09 3.72 -1.64
N SER A 2 -1.12 4.23 -1.88
CA SER A 2 -1.42 5.21 -2.94
C SER A 2 -1.58 6.63 -2.39
N ARG A 3 -1.47 7.65 -3.25
CA ARG A 3 -1.37 9.06 -2.88
C ARG A 3 -2.69 9.70 -2.48
N ASN A 4 -3.79 9.38 -3.17
CA ASN A 4 -5.05 10.10 -2.96
C ASN A 4 -5.68 9.70 -1.63
N ALA A 5 -6.27 10.68 -0.97
CA ALA A 5 -6.92 10.48 0.30
C ALA A 5 -8.31 9.89 0.12
N GLU A 6 -8.56 8.79 0.82
CA GLU A 6 -9.82 8.10 1.07
C GLU A 6 -10.58 7.64 -0.15
N ASP A 7 -9.89 7.41 -1.26
CA ASP A 7 -10.55 7.13 -2.53
C ASP A 7 -10.23 5.73 -3.05
N CYS A 8 -11.25 4.86 -2.98
CA CYS A 8 -11.33 3.59 -3.68
C CYS A 8 -12.65 3.51 -4.48
N SER A 9 -13.20 4.65 -4.90
CA SER A 9 -14.51 4.74 -5.56
C SER A 9 -14.54 4.21 -7.00
N ALA A 10 -13.41 4.24 -7.70
CA ALA A 10 -13.31 3.68 -9.05
C ALA A 10 -13.23 2.15 -9.00
N ALA A 11 -13.98 1.47 -9.87
CA ALA A 11 -14.02 0.02 -9.95
C ALA A 11 -12.66 -0.62 -10.27
N ASP A 12 -11.79 0.10 -10.98
CA ASP A 12 -10.41 -0.29 -11.31
C ASP A 12 -9.37 0.25 -10.31
N ALA A 13 -9.84 0.83 -9.19
CA ALA A 13 -9.05 1.49 -8.16
C ALA A 13 -8.14 2.63 -8.66
N SER A 14 -8.38 3.18 -9.85
CA SER A 14 -7.60 4.31 -10.39
C SER A 14 -7.72 5.57 -9.53
N SER A 15 -8.87 5.76 -8.88
CA SER A 15 -9.18 6.91 -8.02
C SER A 15 -8.27 7.00 -6.79
N ALA A 16 -7.64 5.89 -6.37
CA ALA A 16 -6.63 5.85 -5.32
C ALA A 16 -5.34 6.61 -5.65
N GLY A 17 -5.12 6.93 -6.93
CA GLY A 17 -3.96 7.71 -7.41
C GLY A 17 -2.68 6.89 -7.59
N ALA A 18 -1.55 7.58 -7.77
CA ALA A 18 -0.22 6.98 -7.91
C ALA A 18 0.31 6.45 -6.56
N HIS A 19 1.49 5.81 -6.53
CA HIS A 19 2.12 5.40 -5.29
C HIS A 19 2.39 6.60 -4.36
N PHE A 20 2.32 6.37 -3.06
CA PHE A 20 2.62 7.35 -2.03
C PHE A 20 4.12 7.65 -2.02
N ASN A 21 4.49 8.85 -2.44
CA ASN A 21 5.89 9.24 -2.65
C ASN A 21 6.18 10.66 -2.16
N PRO A 22 6.15 10.91 -0.82
CA PRO A 22 6.45 12.23 -0.28
C PRO A 22 7.92 12.65 -0.50
N GLY A 23 8.82 11.69 -0.67
CA GLY A 23 10.26 11.93 -0.91
C GLY A 23 10.64 12.16 -2.37
N GLY A 24 9.72 12.03 -3.33
CA GLY A 24 10.01 12.22 -4.75
C GLY A 24 11.01 11.24 -5.36
N ALA A 25 11.15 10.04 -4.78
CA ALA A 25 12.05 9.00 -5.28
C ALA A 25 11.47 8.33 -6.55
N PRO A 26 12.29 7.69 -7.40
CA PRO A 26 11.77 6.73 -8.38
C PRO A 26 11.20 5.50 -7.67
N HIS A 27 10.31 4.77 -8.34
CA HIS A 27 9.85 3.47 -7.86
C HIS A 27 11.04 2.49 -7.75
N GLY A 28 11.01 1.63 -6.73
CA GLY A 28 12.02 0.59 -6.53
C GLY A 28 11.65 -0.40 -5.42
N ARG A 29 12.56 -1.34 -5.13
CA ARG A 29 12.35 -2.31 -4.05
C ARG A 29 12.49 -1.66 -2.67
N ALA A 30 11.52 -1.88 -1.79
CA ALA A 30 11.62 -1.51 -0.38
C ALA A 30 12.90 -2.11 0.27
N GLY A 31 13.64 -1.29 1.01
CA GLY A 31 14.92 -1.68 1.64
C GLY A 31 16.11 -1.87 0.68
N GLY A 32 15.93 -1.70 -0.63
CA GLY A 32 16.97 -1.90 -1.65
C GLY A 32 17.63 -0.64 -2.22
N GLY A 33 17.28 0.56 -1.72
CA GLY A 33 17.78 1.84 -2.23
C GLY A 33 16.68 2.89 -2.32
N ALA A 34 16.72 3.74 -3.35
CA ALA A 34 15.64 4.69 -3.63
C ALA A 34 14.37 3.95 -4.09
N HIS A 35 13.24 4.28 -3.46
CA HIS A 35 11.92 3.71 -3.72
C HIS A 35 10.85 4.69 -3.24
N HIS A 36 9.60 4.56 -3.72
CA HIS A 36 8.50 5.29 -3.13
C HIS A 36 8.27 4.82 -1.68
N LEU A 37 7.86 5.72 -0.78
CA LEU A 37 7.52 5.32 0.60
C LEU A 37 6.34 4.33 0.66
N GLY A 38 5.50 4.33 -0.38
CA GLY A 38 4.41 3.37 -0.55
C GLY A 38 4.80 2.05 -1.21
N ASP A 39 6.04 1.85 -1.67
CA ASP A 39 6.49 0.58 -2.26
C ASP A 39 6.68 -0.48 -1.16
N MET A 40 6.35 -1.73 -1.47
CA MET A 40 6.42 -2.88 -0.55
C MET A 40 6.92 -4.11 -1.31
N ASP A 41 7.39 -5.12 -0.59
CA ASP A 41 7.72 -6.42 -1.19
C ASP A 41 6.46 -7.13 -1.70
N ASN A 42 6.63 -7.90 -2.78
CA ASN A 42 5.60 -8.72 -3.39
C ASN A 42 4.96 -9.68 -2.39
N LEU A 43 3.64 -9.78 -2.47
CA LEU A 43 2.86 -10.76 -1.72
C LEU A 43 3.05 -12.16 -2.30
N ARG A 44 3.01 -13.17 -1.44
CA ARG A 44 3.00 -14.57 -1.85
C ARG A 44 1.76 -15.25 -1.27
N ALA A 45 0.81 -15.56 -2.14
CA ALA A 45 -0.36 -16.34 -1.77
C ALA A 45 0.00 -17.83 -1.61
N ASP A 46 -0.74 -18.52 -0.76
CA ASP A 46 -0.73 -19.98 -0.68
C ASP A 46 -1.53 -20.62 -1.85
N ALA A 47 -1.72 -21.94 -1.79
CA ALA A 47 -2.40 -22.68 -2.86
C ALA A 47 -3.89 -22.33 -2.96
N GLU A 48 -4.46 -21.77 -1.89
CA GLU A 48 -5.85 -21.34 -1.76
C GLU A 48 -6.04 -19.87 -2.17
N GLY A 49 -4.96 -19.15 -2.48
CA GLY A 49 -4.99 -17.74 -2.86
C GLY A 49 -4.99 -16.78 -1.68
N VAL A 50 -4.70 -17.26 -0.47
CA VAL A 50 -4.67 -16.46 0.76
C VAL A 50 -3.26 -15.94 1.03
N VAL A 51 -3.17 -14.67 1.45
CA VAL A 51 -1.92 -14.04 1.88
C VAL A 51 -2.04 -13.70 3.37
N HIS A 52 -1.11 -14.23 4.17
CA HIS A 52 -0.87 -13.79 5.53
C HIS A 52 0.42 -12.95 5.56
N LEU A 53 0.32 -11.72 6.06
CA LEU A 53 1.43 -10.77 6.05
C LEU A 53 1.61 -10.16 7.44
N ASP A 54 2.84 -10.24 7.95
CA ASP A 54 3.33 -9.47 9.08
C ASP A 54 4.62 -8.77 8.63
N MET A 55 4.61 -7.44 8.62
CA MET A 55 5.72 -6.66 8.10
C MET A 55 5.87 -5.33 8.83
N ILE A 56 7.11 -4.86 8.88
CA ILE A 56 7.45 -3.53 9.43
C ILE A 56 7.78 -2.61 8.26
N LEU A 57 7.08 -1.47 8.19
CA LEU A 57 7.33 -0.43 7.21
C LEU A 57 8.03 0.75 7.88
N SER A 58 9.33 0.90 7.61
CA SER A 58 10.13 2.00 8.16
C SER A 58 9.82 3.33 7.48
N GLY A 59 9.78 4.42 8.26
CA GLY A 59 9.59 5.78 7.73
C GLY A 59 8.13 6.17 7.48
N ILE A 60 7.18 5.32 7.86
CA ILE A 60 5.74 5.59 7.78
C ILE A 60 5.23 5.99 9.16
N SER A 61 4.32 6.97 9.20
CA SER A 61 3.62 7.38 10.41
C SER A 61 2.11 7.14 10.30
N LEU A 62 1.43 7.15 11.45
CA LEU A 62 0.00 6.89 11.56
C LEU A 62 -0.69 7.98 12.39
N GLY A 63 -1.46 8.83 11.72
CA GLY A 63 -2.39 9.78 12.36
C GLY A 63 -1.73 10.99 13.00
N ASP A 64 -0.46 11.25 12.70
CA ASP A 64 0.27 12.42 13.19
C ASP A 64 0.21 13.61 12.22
N GLY A 65 -0.40 13.45 11.04
CA GLY A 65 -0.50 14.47 10.01
C GLY A 65 0.84 14.83 9.35
N ALA A 66 1.91 14.09 9.62
CA ALA A 66 3.19 14.31 8.98
C ALA A 66 3.13 14.01 7.47
N PRO A 67 4.09 14.49 6.65
CA PRO A 67 4.16 14.14 5.22
C PRO A 67 4.26 12.64 4.94
N THR A 68 4.65 11.84 5.94
CA THR A 68 4.75 10.37 5.92
C THR A 68 3.50 9.65 6.42
N ASP A 69 2.45 10.39 6.79
CA ASP A 69 1.22 9.83 7.36
C ASP A 69 0.40 9.10 6.29
N VAL A 70 0.19 7.81 6.52
CA VAL A 70 -0.59 6.94 5.62
C VAL A 70 -2.07 6.88 5.99
N VAL A 71 -2.51 7.54 7.06
CA VAL A 71 -3.95 7.66 7.34
C VAL A 71 -4.63 8.36 6.16
N GLY A 72 -5.76 7.78 5.75
CA GLY A 72 -6.50 8.17 4.56
C GLY A 72 -5.85 7.72 3.25
N LYS A 73 -4.64 7.17 3.20
CA LYS A 73 -4.10 6.57 1.96
C LYS A 73 -4.74 5.20 1.71
N SER A 74 -4.57 4.65 0.51
CA SER A 74 -5.07 3.31 0.18
C SER A 74 -3.95 2.29 0.05
N LEU A 75 -4.20 1.05 0.50
CA LEU A 75 -3.44 -0.13 0.14
C LEU A 75 -4.02 -0.71 -1.14
N ILE A 76 -3.15 -1.02 -2.11
CA ILE A 76 -3.50 -1.60 -3.41
C ILE A 76 -2.84 -2.96 -3.54
N VAL A 77 -3.60 -3.97 -3.98
CA VAL A 77 -3.06 -5.26 -4.44
C VAL A 77 -3.10 -5.28 -5.96
N HIS A 78 -1.98 -5.64 -6.57
CA HIS A 78 -1.83 -5.70 -8.02
C HIS A 78 -1.96 -7.12 -8.57
N ALA A 79 -2.25 -7.24 -9.87
CA ALA A 79 -2.48 -8.51 -10.55
C ALA A 79 -1.20 -9.30 -10.85
N ASN A 80 -0.08 -8.61 -11.06
CA ASN A 80 1.20 -9.20 -11.37
C ASN A 80 2.23 -8.85 -10.28
N PRO A 81 3.28 -9.66 -10.12
CA PRO A 81 4.42 -9.30 -9.30
C PRO A 81 5.08 -8.01 -9.80
N ASP A 82 5.44 -7.16 -8.86
CA ASP A 82 6.28 -5.99 -9.06
C ASP A 82 7.71 -6.43 -9.48
N ASP A 83 8.23 -5.87 -10.57
CA ASP A 83 9.58 -6.13 -11.08
C ASP A 83 10.70 -5.29 -10.41
N TYR A 84 10.28 -4.43 -9.48
CA TYR A 84 11.03 -3.49 -8.65
C TYR A 84 11.88 -2.46 -9.38
N ARG A 85 11.61 -2.24 -10.67
CA ARG A 85 12.47 -1.41 -11.54
C ARG A 85 11.67 -0.50 -12.46
N SER A 86 10.64 -1.03 -13.11
CA SER A 86 9.89 -0.33 -14.13
C SER A 86 9.07 0.80 -13.53
N GLN A 87 9.15 1.98 -14.15
CA GLN A 87 8.38 3.13 -13.68
C GLN A 87 6.96 3.11 -14.25
N PRO A 88 5.95 3.63 -13.54
CA PRO A 88 6.04 4.18 -12.17
C PRO A 88 5.69 3.16 -11.08
N SER A 89 5.44 1.88 -11.41
CA SER A 89 4.79 0.92 -10.50
C SER A 89 5.17 -0.54 -10.79
N GLY A 90 6.40 -0.77 -11.22
CA GLY A 90 6.99 -2.11 -11.30
C GLY A 90 6.36 -3.05 -12.31
N ASN A 91 5.66 -2.54 -13.33
CA ASN A 91 4.84 -3.35 -14.25
C ASN A 91 3.85 -4.31 -13.55
N ALA A 92 3.41 -3.96 -12.33
CA ALA A 92 2.54 -4.82 -11.51
C ALA A 92 1.12 -5.03 -12.11
N GLY A 93 0.77 -4.32 -13.19
CA GLY A 93 -0.47 -4.52 -13.93
C GLY A 93 -1.70 -3.96 -13.21
N ALA A 94 -2.86 -4.56 -13.48
CA ALA A 94 -4.15 -4.09 -12.98
C ALA A 94 -4.21 -4.08 -11.44
N ARG A 95 -5.03 -3.18 -10.87
CA ARG A 95 -5.29 -3.08 -9.44
C ARG A 95 -6.48 -3.98 -9.10
N LEU A 96 -6.26 -5.04 -8.33
CA LEU A 96 -7.27 -6.04 -7.99
C LEU A 96 -8.09 -5.65 -6.76
N ALA A 97 -7.48 -4.96 -5.81
CA ALA A 97 -8.12 -4.55 -4.57
C ALA A 97 -7.63 -3.19 -4.12
N CYS A 98 -8.48 -2.46 -3.40
CA CYS A 98 -8.20 -1.16 -2.80
C CYS A 98 -8.83 -1.10 -1.41
N GLY A 99 -8.03 -0.74 -0.41
CA GLY A 99 -8.50 -0.54 0.96
C GLY A 99 -7.98 0.75 1.56
N VAL A 100 -8.87 1.62 2.02
CA VAL A 100 -8.51 2.89 2.70
C VAL A 100 -8.04 2.60 4.12
N ILE A 101 -6.92 3.22 4.52
CA ILE A 101 -6.39 3.16 5.87
C ILE A 101 -7.12 4.18 6.73
N ARG A 102 -7.79 3.70 7.78
CA ARG A 102 -8.51 4.55 8.75
C ARG A 102 -7.99 4.27 10.14
N VAL A 103 -7.83 5.33 10.94
CA VAL A 103 -7.64 5.17 12.39
C VAL A 103 -8.96 4.67 12.95
N THR A 104 -8.91 3.51 13.60
CA THR A 104 -10.04 3.01 14.37
C THR A 104 -9.76 3.27 15.84
N GLN A 105 -10.78 3.67 16.59
CA GLN A 105 -10.69 3.62 18.04
C GLN A 105 -10.63 2.14 18.41
N TRP A 106 -9.58 1.71 19.09
CA TRP A 106 -9.50 0.36 19.62
C TRP A 106 -10.48 0.23 20.79
N GLY A 107 -11.76 0.03 20.48
CA GLY A 107 -12.73 -0.48 21.44
C GLY A 107 -12.32 -1.89 21.88
N THR A 108 -12.87 -2.35 23.02
CA THR A 108 -12.67 -3.71 23.53
C THR A 108 -12.69 -4.71 22.37
N PRO A 109 -11.64 -5.54 22.20
CA PRO A 109 -11.61 -6.51 21.11
C PRO A 109 -12.91 -7.33 21.13
N PRO A 110 -13.57 -7.57 19.98
CA PRO A 110 -14.67 -8.52 19.96
C PRO A 110 -14.14 -9.83 20.55
N SER A 111 -14.82 -10.36 21.56
CA SER A 111 -14.53 -11.70 22.07
C SER A 111 -14.56 -12.63 20.86
N GLN A 112 -13.40 -13.20 20.51
CA GLN A 112 -13.30 -14.21 19.46
C GLN A 112 -14.34 -15.32 19.79
N PRO A 113 -15.17 -15.74 18.83
CA PRO A 113 -16.03 -16.90 19.02
C PRO A 113 -15.21 -18.18 19.21
#